data_AF-A0A108U5D7-F1
#
_entry.id   AF-A0A108U5D7-F1
#
_cell.length_a   1.000
_cell.length_b   1.000
_cell.length_c   1.000
_cell.angle_alpha   90.00
_cell.angle_beta   90.00
_cell.angle_gamma   90.00
#
_symmetry.space_group_name_H-M   'P 1'
#
loop_
_entity.id
_entity.type
_entity.pdbx_description
1 polymer ?
#
loop_
_entity_poly.entity_id
_entity_poly.type
_entity_poly.pdbx_seq_one_letter_code
_entity_poly.pdbx_strand_id
1 'polypeptide(L)'
;MLLAGCTGAPVKSAPGETSLRDYHRQWYTPSTASTFSDDVRRSEAPLTIFYDRKGNLYPSAAVPVATNQLIRGFDERQDAGTLRGYFAREAKSSDTVVQRLARDAGLADGALPSNQWSEENWQRIQAGYRRQLAARIEAAADGAPVVFVIHGYRNNYKDARDWYTPLDGMILQHEPRATLVHVYWDGTTGWRFLHLWKQAQYNMAFIGLEFRRLLNELPADMPIRIITHSTGAPLVANAMGDASDAFRENGQPVLLEPEYYVRAAGGDHAAGDDGSYTVKRKSRLRFAAVAPAATLDTFKRYDVARDIVPERITMALNPRDSATGKYFLNCELYGSSCMAVRPVQTCKLLVGTFAASGTDVGVFDFSRSKERTPGTARFWSKHSVMAYSKNDRWTPFLRHLLTDTDTASDTQALCAQPTN
;
A
#
# COMPACT_ATOMS: atom_id res chain seq x y z
N MET A 1 -55.51 -13.94 -4.27
CA MET A 1 -54.30 -14.37 -3.54
C MET A 1 -53.42 -15.13 -4.51
N LEU A 2 -52.39 -14.48 -5.05
CA LEU A 2 -51.31 -15.12 -5.81
C LEU A 2 -50.07 -14.21 -5.63
N LEU A 3 -49.15 -14.69 -4.80
CA LEU A 3 -47.86 -14.06 -4.52
C LEU A 3 -46.96 -14.24 -5.75
N ALA A 4 -46.63 -13.15 -6.44
CA ALA A 4 -45.62 -13.15 -7.49
C ALA A 4 -44.23 -13.11 -6.82
N GLY A 5 -43.51 -14.23 -6.93
CA GLY A 5 -42.14 -14.35 -6.45
C GLY A 5 -41.16 -13.50 -7.27
N CYS A 6 -40.34 -12.71 -6.59
CA CYS A 6 -39.15 -12.10 -7.14
C CYS A 6 -38.12 -13.20 -7.42
N THR A 7 -37.96 -13.60 -8.68
CA THR A 7 -36.81 -14.40 -9.11
C THR A 7 -35.61 -13.48 -9.27
N GLY A 8 -34.71 -13.53 -8.28
CA GLY A 8 -33.41 -12.89 -8.36
C GLY A 8 -32.65 -13.40 -9.58
N ALA A 9 -32.08 -12.48 -10.36
CA ALA A 9 -31.14 -12.81 -11.41
C ALA A 9 -29.99 -13.65 -10.82
N PRO A 10 -29.55 -14.75 -11.46
CA PRO A 10 -28.45 -15.54 -10.96
C PRO A 10 -27.19 -14.67 -10.93
N VAL A 11 -26.56 -14.60 -9.75
CA VAL A 11 -25.19 -14.10 -9.59
C VAL A 11 -24.32 -14.88 -10.57
N LYS A 12 -23.75 -14.20 -11.57
CA LYS A 12 -22.76 -14.82 -12.46
C LYS A 12 -21.65 -15.38 -11.59
N SER A 13 -21.39 -16.68 -11.72
CA SER A 13 -20.26 -17.35 -11.08
C SER A 13 -18.96 -16.59 -11.36
N ALA A 14 -18.19 -16.36 -10.29
CA ALA A 14 -16.87 -15.75 -10.39
C ALA A 14 -15.99 -16.51 -11.40
N PRO A 15 -15.05 -15.83 -12.09
CA PRO A 15 -14.11 -16.50 -12.97
C PRO A 15 -13.43 -17.64 -12.21
N GLY A 16 -13.59 -18.87 -12.72
CA GLY A 16 -13.23 -20.10 -12.02
C GLY A 16 -11.75 -20.17 -11.63
N GLU A 17 -11.44 -20.93 -10.58
CA GLU A 17 -10.08 -21.14 -10.04
C GLU A 17 -9.03 -21.50 -11.10
N THR A 18 -9.44 -22.16 -12.19
CA THR A 18 -8.60 -22.46 -13.35
C THR A 18 -7.98 -21.20 -13.96
N SER A 19 -8.70 -20.07 -14.00
CA SER A 19 -8.21 -18.80 -14.54
C SER A 19 -7.19 -18.10 -13.64
N LEU A 20 -7.35 -18.18 -12.31
CA LEU A 20 -6.38 -17.63 -11.34
C LEU A 20 -5.10 -18.45 -11.34
N ARG A 21 -5.21 -19.78 -11.41
CA ARG A 21 -4.07 -20.69 -11.51
C ARG A 21 -3.28 -20.44 -12.80
N ASP A 22 -3.97 -20.25 -13.93
CA ASP A 22 -3.35 -19.91 -15.21
C ASP A 22 -2.76 -18.49 -15.23
N TYR A 23 -3.40 -17.52 -14.58
CA TYR A 23 -2.86 -16.17 -14.38
C TYR A 23 -1.54 -16.21 -13.60
N HIS A 24 -1.50 -16.90 -12.46
CA HIS A 24 -0.27 -17.08 -11.70
C HIS A 24 0.78 -17.86 -12.49
N ARG A 25 0.37 -18.83 -13.32
CA ARG A 25 1.27 -19.58 -14.20
C ARG A 25 1.92 -18.72 -15.28
N GLN A 26 1.19 -17.77 -15.86
CA GLN A 26 1.68 -16.97 -16.96
C GLN A 26 2.51 -15.76 -16.50
N TRP A 27 2.18 -15.18 -15.34
CA TRP A 27 2.69 -13.86 -14.96
C TRP A 27 3.65 -13.87 -13.79
N TYR A 28 3.70 -14.95 -12.99
CA TYR A 28 4.56 -14.99 -11.83
C TYR A 28 5.97 -15.48 -12.13
N THR A 29 6.97 -14.73 -11.65
CA THR A 29 8.39 -15.10 -11.68
C THR A 29 8.96 -15.00 -10.27
N PRO A 30 9.22 -16.12 -9.57
CA PRO A 30 9.64 -16.05 -8.17
C PRO A 30 10.93 -15.29 -7.90
N SER A 31 11.88 -15.34 -8.84
CA SER A 31 13.17 -14.63 -8.72
C SER A 31 13.05 -13.10 -8.69
N THR A 32 11.85 -12.57 -8.90
CA THR A 32 11.60 -11.13 -8.93
C THR A 32 10.94 -10.63 -7.65
N ALA A 33 10.67 -11.50 -6.68
CA ALA A 33 10.19 -11.09 -5.37
C ALA A 33 11.28 -10.30 -4.61
N SER A 34 10.89 -9.17 -4.05
CA SER A 34 11.71 -8.43 -3.09
C SER A 34 11.71 -9.22 -1.79
N THR A 35 12.91 -9.52 -1.29
CA THR A 35 13.10 -10.27 -0.06
C THR A 35 14.04 -9.51 0.86
N PHE A 36 13.87 -9.71 2.17
CA PHE A 36 14.62 -8.98 3.18
C PHE A 36 15.43 -9.97 4.01
N SER A 37 16.76 -9.95 3.83
CA SER A 37 17.65 -10.86 4.54
C SER A 37 17.68 -10.57 6.04
N ASP A 38 18.13 -11.54 6.83
CA ASP A 38 18.30 -11.39 8.28
C ASP A 38 19.23 -10.21 8.61
N ASP A 39 20.29 -9.99 7.81
CA ASP A 39 21.21 -8.87 8.00
C ASP A 39 20.55 -7.51 7.74
N VAL A 40 19.71 -7.42 6.69
CA VAL A 40 18.89 -6.22 6.45
C VAL A 40 17.95 -5.99 7.64
N ARG A 41 17.23 -7.02 8.09
CA ARG A 41 16.30 -6.89 9.21
C ARG A 41 16.99 -6.55 10.54
N ARG A 42 18.25 -7.00 10.75
CA ARG A 42 19.07 -6.65 11.93
C ARG A 42 19.62 -5.23 11.90
N SER A 43 19.97 -4.73 10.72
CA SER A 43 20.67 -3.44 10.57
C SER A 43 19.73 -2.24 10.53
N GLU A 44 18.42 -2.47 10.44
CA GLU A 44 17.43 -1.40 10.39
C GLU A 44 17.01 -0.86 11.76
N ALA A 45 16.52 0.38 11.73
CA ALA A 45 15.90 1.01 12.88
C ALA A 45 14.75 0.14 13.43
N PRO A 46 14.46 0.23 14.74
CA PRO A 46 13.43 -0.59 15.38
C PRO A 46 12.01 -0.39 14.82
N LEU A 47 11.78 0.68 14.04
CA LEU A 47 10.51 1.04 13.44
C LEU A 47 10.52 0.88 11.91
N THR A 48 10.93 -0.29 11.47
CA THR A 48 10.87 -0.69 10.06
C THR A 48 9.90 -1.85 9.88
N ILE A 49 9.03 -1.73 8.88
CA ILE A 49 8.02 -2.73 8.53
C ILE A 49 8.46 -3.41 7.24
N PHE A 50 8.51 -4.74 7.26
CA PHE A 50 8.79 -5.55 6.08
C PHE A 50 7.59 -6.44 5.78
N TYR A 51 6.97 -6.21 4.63
CA TYR A 51 5.91 -7.04 4.09
C TYR A 51 6.42 -7.92 2.96
N ASP A 52 6.06 -9.20 2.99
CA ASP A 52 6.11 -10.00 1.77
C ASP A 52 5.01 -9.58 0.78
N ARG A 53 4.97 -10.25 -0.37
CA ARG A 53 4.00 -10.01 -1.45
C ARG A 53 2.53 -10.16 -1.10
N LYS A 54 2.20 -10.89 -0.04
CA LYS A 54 0.83 -11.11 0.43
C LYS A 54 0.54 -10.28 1.67
N GLY A 55 1.43 -9.37 2.05
CA GLY A 55 1.27 -8.54 3.24
C GLY A 55 1.59 -9.27 4.54
N ASN A 56 2.24 -10.44 4.50
CA ASN A 56 2.70 -11.06 5.74
C ASN A 56 3.89 -10.27 6.29
N LEU A 57 3.84 -9.96 7.58
CA LEU A 57 4.95 -9.36 8.31
C LEU A 57 6.09 -10.36 8.47
N TYR A 58 7.29 -9.91 8.16
CA TYR A 58 8.50 -10.65 8.52
C TYR A 58 8.61 -10.77 10.05
N PRO A 59 9.06 -11.92 10.56
CA PRO A 59 9.37 -12.07 11.98
C PRO A 59 10.57 -11.20 12.36
N SER A 60 10.94 -11.19 13.64
CA SER A 60 12.20 -10.59 14.06
C SER A 60 13.39 -11.29 13.40
N ALA A 61 14.54 -10.61 13.34
CA ALA A 61 15.74 -11.23 12.76
C ALA A 61 16.33 -12.38 13.61
N ALA A 62 15.76 -12.66 14.79
CA ALA A 62 16.06 -13.85 15.57
C ALA A 62 15.41 -15.11 14.98
N VAL A 63 14.39 -14.97 14.14
CA VAL A 63 13.83 -16.06 13.33
C VAL A 63 14.45 -16.01 11.93
N PRO A 64 15.31 -17.00 11.58
CA PRO A 64 15.99 -16.99 10.29
C PRO A 64 15.01 -17.14 9.13
N VAL A 65 15.23 -16.40 8.06
CA VAL A 65 14.49 -16.54 6.80
C VAL A 65 15.48 -16.68 5.65
N ALA A 66 15.62 -17.90 5.14
CA ALA A 66 16.46 -18.18 3.98
C ALA A 66 15.80 -17.62 2.70
N THR A 67 16.17 -16.39 2.31
CA THR A 67 15.54 -15.66 1.19
C THR A 67 15.60 -16.41 -0.14
N ASN A 68 16.70 -17.12 -0.41
CA ASN A 68 16.84 -17.99 -1.57
C ASN A 68 15.82 -19.13 -1.61
N GLN A 69 15.45 -19.68 -0.45
CA GLN A 69 14.44 -20.72 -0.33
C GLN A 69 13.01 -20.17 -0.28
N LEU A 70 12.83 -18.95 0.22
CA LEU A 70 11.56 -18.21 0.17
C LEU A 70 11.15 -17.96 -1.29
N ILE A 71 12.11 -17.56 -2.13
CA ILE A 71 11.93 -17.38 -3.57
C ILE A 71 11.55 -18.70 -4.26
N ARG A 72 12.10 -19.85 -3.84
CA ARG A 72 11.88 -21.13 -4.52
C ARG A 72 10.49 -21.76 -4.29
N GLY A 73 9.80 -21.41 -3.20
CA GLY A 73 8.42 -21.85 -2.90
C GLY A 73 8.24 -23.36 -2.62
N PHE A 74 7.03 -23.74 -2.21
CA PHE A 74 6.51 -25.12 -2.31
C PHE A 74 5.65 -25.21 -3.58
N ASP A 75 5.41 -26.43 -4.03
CA ASP A 75 4.49 -26.79 -5.10
C ASP A 75 3.25 -25.86 -5.15
N GLU A 76 2.95 -25.37 -6.35
CA GLU A 76 1.95 -24.34 -6.68
C GLU A 76 2.34 -22.86 -6.48
N ARG A 77 2.33 -22.12 -7.60
CA ARG A 77 2.90 -20.77 -7.81
C ARG A 77 2.31 -19.65 -6.93
N GLN A 78 1.27 -19.93 -6.13
CA GLN A 78 0.55 -18.94 -5.34
C GLN A 78 1.31 -18.51 -4.07
N ASP A 79 2.00 -19.42 -3.40
CA ASP A 79 2.71 -19.12 -2.14
C ASP A 79 4.23 -18.98 -2.27
N ALA A 80 4.77 -19.23 -3.46
CA ALA A 80 6.17 -18.97 -3.73
C ALA A 80 6.47 -17.47 -3.54
N GLY A 81 7.58 -17.14 -2.88
CA GLY A 81 7.91 -15.76 -2.52
C GLY A 81 7.11 -15.21 -1.33
N THR A 82 6.37 -16.03 -0.60
CA THR A 82 5.68 -15.66 0.65
C THR A 82 6.33 -16.31 1.87
N LEU A 83 6.23 -15.64 3.02
CA LEU A 83 6.60 -16.18 4.33
C LEU A 83 5.68 -17.33 4.74
N ARG A 84 4.39 -17.25 4.41
CA ARG A 84 3.41 -18.30 4.67
C ARG A 84 3.85 -19.62 4.02
N GLY A 85 4.13 -19.60 2.72
CA GLY A 85 4.61 -20.76 1.98
C GLY A 85 5.98 -21.25 2.45
N TYR A 86 6.88 -20.32 2.79
CA TYR A 86 8.19 -20.65 3.35
C TYR A 86 8.05 -21.43 4.68
N PHE A 87 7.33 -20.89 5.67
CA PHE A 87 7.21 -21.52 6.98
C PHE A 87 6.31 -22.75 6.98
N ALA A 88 5.33 -22.85 6.07
CA ALA A 88 4.57 -24.08 5.85
C ALA A 88 5.50 -25.25 5.47
N ARG A 89 6.52 -25.00 4.65
CA ARG A 89 7.53 -26.00 4.28
C ARG A 89 8.43 -26.34 5.47
N GLU A 90 8.94 -25.34 6.16
CA GLU A 90 9.80 -25.55 7.33
C GLU A 90 9.08 -26.36 8.43
N ALA A 91 7.78 -26.11 8.63
CA ALA A 91 6.97 -26.82 9.62
C ALA A 91 6.79 -28.30 9.29
N LYS A 92 6.77 -28.70 8.01
CA LYS A 92 6.76 -30.12 7.60
C LYS A 92 8.07 -30.84 7.96
N SER A 93 9.16 -30.10 8.06
CA SER A 93 10.48 -30.64 8.43
C SER A 93 10.82 -30.47 9.91
N SER A 94 10.00 -29.74 10.68
CA SER A 94 10.29 -29.40 12.08
C SER A 94 9.04 -28.95 12.84
N ASP A 95 8.63 -29.73 13.84
CA ASP A 95 7.45 -29.47 14.67
C ASP A 95 7.56 -28.18 15.53
N THR A 96 8.76 -27.62 15.70
CA THR A 96 8.98 -26.45 16.57
C THR A 96 8.84 -25.10 15.85
N VAL A 97 8.61 -25.07 14.53
CA VAL A 97 8.57 -23.81 13.74
C VAL A 97 7.42 -22.92 14.21
N VAL A 98 6.23 -23.50 14.39
CA VAL A 98 5.03 -22.78 14.83
C VAL A 98 5.22 -22.18 16.21
N GLN A 99 5.77 -22.96 17.16
CA GLN A 99 6.06 -22.49 18.52
C GLN A 99 7.09 -21.36 18.54
N ARG A 100 8.15 -21.48 17.72
CA ARG A 100 9.18 -20.43 17.60
C ARG A 100 8.58 -19.13 17.07
N LEU A 101 7.74 -19.20 16.03
CA LEU A 101 7.05 -18.03 15.48
C LEU A 101 6.05 -17.44 16.48
N ALA A 102 5.30 -18.27 17.21
CA ALA A 102 4.36 -17.83 18.23
C ALA A 102 5.06 -17.05 19.35
N ARG A 103 6.19 -17.56 19.83
CA ARG A 103 7.02 -16.90 20.84
C ARG A 103 7.58 -15.57 20.33
N ASP A 104 8.11 -15.55 19.10
CA ASP A 104 8.62 -14.32 18.48
C ASP A 104 7.51 -13.26 18.34
N ALA A 105 6.30 -13.70 17.95
CA ALA A 105 5.09 -12.88 17.88
C ALA A 105 4.52 -12.49 19.26
N GLY A 106 5.15 -12.92 20.37
CA GLY A 106 4.78 -12.58 21.74
C GLY A 106 3.44 -13.19 22.17
N LEU A 107 3.05 -14.29 21.56
CA LEU A 107 1.89 -15.04 21.99
C LEU A 107 2.24 -15.80 23.28
N ALA A 108 1.31 -15.78 24.24
CA ALA A 108 1.44 -16.57 25.46
C ALA A 108 1.43 -18.08 25.17
N ASP A 109 2.01 -18.87 26.06
CA ASP A 109 1.94 -20.33 25.97
C ASP A 109 0.48 -20.79 25.95
N GLY A 110 0.12 -21.66 25.01
CA GLY A 110 -1.25 -22.14 24.81
C GLY A 110 -2.19 -21.20 24.05
N ALA A 111 -1.73 -20.04 23.56
CA ALA A 111 -2.54 -19.12 22.76
C ALA A 111 -2.92 -19.66 21.36
N LEU A 112 -2.24 -20.71 20.91
CA LEU A 112 -2.53 -21.40 19.66
C LEU A 112 -3.39 -22.65 19.92
N PRO A 113 -4.44 -22.90 19.11
CA PRO A 113 -5.26 -24.11 19.17
C PRO A 113 -4.45 -25.42 19.09
N SER A 114 -3.34 -25.41 18.36
CA SER A 114 -2.43 -26.55 18.25
C SER A 114 -1.00 -26.08 17.94
N ASN A 115 -0.02 -26.97 18.10
CA ASN A 115 1.37 -26.72 17.69
C ASN A 115 1.63 -27.04 16.21
N GLN A 116 0.61 -27.49 15.47
CA GLN A 116 0.74 -27.86 14.07
C GLN A 116 0.57 -26.64 13.17
N TRP A 117 1.13 -26.71 11.96
CA TRP A 117 0.89 -25.66 10.96
C TRP A 117 -0.57 -25.68 10.52
N SER A 118 -1.24 -24.53 10.61
CA SER A 118 -2.58 -24.31 10.09
C SER A 118 -2.73 -22.84 9.69
N GLU A 119 -3.70 -22.54 8.81
CA GLU A 119 -3.99 -21.16 8.44
C GLU A 119 -4.46 -20.35 9.65
N GLU A 120 -5.24 -20.94 10.55
CA GLU A 120 -5.68 -20.28 11.79
C GLU A 120 -4.47 -19.88 12.67
N ASN A 121 -3.52 -20.79 12.87
CA ASN A 121 -2.31 -20.51 13.64
C ASN A 121 -1.46 -19.43 12.96
N TRP A 122 -1.33 -19.48 11.64
CA TRP A 122 -0.62 -18.46 10.88
C TRP A 122 -1.24 -17.07 11.06
N GLN A 123 -2.56 -16.96 10.95
CA GLN A 123 -3.28 -15.69 11.15
C GLN A 123 -3.13 -15.17 12.58
N ARG A 124 -3.17 -16.04 13.61
CA ARG A 124 -2.93 -15.67 15.01
C ARG A 124 -1.50 -15.16 15.24
N ILE A 125 -0.51 -15.81 14.62
CA ILE A 125 0.90 -15.38 14.66
C ILE A 125 1.06 -14.00 13.99
N GLN A 126 0.51 -13.81 12.79
CA GLN A 126 0.54 -12.51 12.10
C GLN A 126 -0.17 -11.41 12.90
N ALA A 127 -1.27 -11.73 13.59
CA ALA A 127 -1.92 -10.81 14.51
C ALA A 127 -1.04 -10.45 15.71
N GLY A 128 -0.29 -11.41 16.27
CA GLY A 128 0.72 -11.15 17.30
C GLY A 128 1.79 -10.16 16.84
N TYR A 129 2.37 -10.37 15.65
CA TYR A 129 3.35 -9.44 15.07
C TYR A 129 2.77 -8.05 14.85
N ARG A 130 1.53 -7.93 14.34
CA ARG A 130 0.87 -6.63 14.16
C ARG A 130 0.68 -5.89 15.49
N ARG A 131 0.20 -6.58 16.54
CA ARG A 131 0.03 -5.97 17.87
C ARG A 131 1.35 -5.51 18.48
N GLN A 132 2.40 -6.33 18.40
CA GLN A 132 3.73 -5.92 18.85
C GLN A 132 4.27 -4.72 18.07
N LEU A 133 4.04 -4.67 16.76
CA LEU A 133 4.46 -3.55 15.92
C LEU A 133 3.69 -2.28 16.28
N ALA A 134 2.37 -2.35 16.43
CA ALA A 134 1.54 -1.23 16.87
C ALA A 134 1.99 -0.68 18.24
N ALA A 135 2.23 -1.57 19.21
CA ALA A 135 2.72 -1.19 20.54
C ALA A 135 4.11 -0.51 20.49
N ARG A 136 5.02 -0.98 19.63
CA ARG A 136 6.32 -0.33 19.41
C ARG A 136 6.20 1.05 18.78
N ILE A 137 5.32 1.20 17.78
CA ILE A 137 5.05 2.49 17.14
C ILE A 137 4.46 3.47 18.17
N GLU A 138 3.48 3.03 18.96
CA GLU A 138 2.85 3.86 20.00
C GLU A 138 3.85 4.29 21.07
N ALA A 139 4.65 3.36 21.60
CA ALA A 139 5.65 3.65 22.61
C ALA A 139 6.74 4.61 22.09
N ALA A 140 7.16 4.46 20.83
CA ALA A 140 8.15 5.35 20.24
C ALA A 140 7.58 6.72 19.87
N ALA A 141 6.29 6.78 19.50
CA ALA A 141 5.60 8.02 19.21
C ALA A 141 5.57 8.95 20.42
N ASP A 142 5.31 8.41 21.62
CA ASP A 142 5.22 9.20 22.86
C ASP A 142 4.32 10.45 22.70
N GLY A 143 3.14 10.24 22.11
CA GLY A 143 2.16 11.29 21.78
C GLY A 143 2.52 12.18 20.59
N ALA A 144 3.71 12.01 20.00
CA ALA A 144 4.11 12.73 18.80
C ALA A 144 3.49 12.12 17.51
N PRO A 145 3.48 12.89 16.42
CA PRO A 145 3.15 12.40 15.09
C PRO A 145 3.86 11.12 14.66
N VAL A 146 3.13 10.17 14.08
CA VAL A 146 3.72 9.03 13.38
C VAL A 146 3.66 9.29 11.87
N VAL A 147 4.82 9.22 11.20
CA VAL A 147 4.93 9.40 9.75
C VAL A 147 5.36 8.09 9.10
N PHE A 148 4.44 7.48 8.37
CA PHE A 148 4.74 6.32 7.53
C PHE A 148 5.31 6.77 6.19
N VAL A 149 6.48 6.25 5.82
CA VAL A 149 7.13 6.47 4.53
C VAL A 149 7.07 5.18 3.73
N ILE A 150 6.38 5.21 2.59
CA ILE A 150 6.05 4.01 1.81
C ILE A 150 6.59 4.14 0.39
N HIS A 151 7.34 3.15 -0.07
CA HIS A 151 7.89 3.17 -1.43
C HIS A 151 6.90 2.65 -2.47
N GLY A 152 7.25 2.78 -3.74
CA GLY A 152 6.48 2.25 -4.86
C GLY A 152 7.13 1.04 -5.52
N TYR A 153 6.57 0.66 -6.67
CA TYR A 153 7.04 -0.37 -7.56
C TYR A 153 8.54 -0.25 -7.87
N ARG A 154 9.22 -1.41 -7.96
CA ARG A 154 10.63 -1.53 -8.36
C ARG A 154 11.59 -0.75 -7.47
N ASN A 155 11.33 -0.75 -6.17
CA ASN A 155 12.32 -0.40 -5.16
C ASN A 155 12.63 -1.66 -4.38
N ASN A 156 13.87 -2.15 -4.48
CA ASN A 156 14.37 -3.07 -3.46
C ASN A 156 14.67 -2.26 -2.17
N TYR A 157 15.07 -2.97 -1.11
CA TYR A 157 15.43 -2.33 0.16
C TYR A 157 16.46 -1.20 0.01
N LYS A 158 17.54 -1.41 -0.76
CA LYS A 158 18.58 -0.40 -0.99
C LYS A 158 18.02 0.81 -1.74
N ASP A 159 17.30 0.58 -2.84
CA ASP A 159 16.73 1.64 -3.67
C ASP A 159 15.76 2.52 -2.87
N ALA A 160 14.92 1.91 -2.02
CA ALA A 160 14.01 2.64 -1.13
C ALA A 160 14.78 3.43 -0.06
N ARG A 161 15.76 2.79 0.61
CA ARG A 161 16.57 3.44 1.65
C ARG A 161 17.34 4.66 1.14
N ASP A 162 17.84 4.60 -0.08
CA ASP A 162 18.61 5.67 -0.72
C ASP A 162 17.82 7.00 -0.80
N TRP A 163 16.48 6.95 -0.84
CA TRP A 163 15.65 8.15 -0.80
C TRP A 163 14.82 8.34 0.48
N TYR A 164 14.61 7.31 1.29
CA TYR A 164 14.04 7.48 2.65
C TYR A 164 14.94 8.38 3.50
N THR A 165 16.24 8.09 3.55
CA THR A 165 17.18 8.83 4.41
C THR A 165 17.15 10.36 4.17
N PRO A 166 17.27 10.88 2.93
CA PRO A 166 17.13 12.33 2.71
C PRO A 166 15.70 12.84 2.93
N LEU A 167 14.67 12.04 2.67
CA LEU A 167 13.27 12.43 2.92
C LEU A 167 12.99 12.58 4.42
N ASP A 168 13.54 11.71 5.26
CA ASP A 168 13.44 11.77 6.73
C ASP A 168 13.94 13.14 7.23
N GLY A 169 15.08 13.59 6.72
CA GLY A 169 15.62 14.92 7.03
C GLY A 169 14.66 16.05 6.65
N MET A 170 13.99 15.95 5.51
CA MET A 170 12.99 16.95 5.07
C MET A 170 11.71 16.90 5.92
N ILE A 171 11.28 15.72 6.36
CA ILE A 171 10.13 15.57 7.26
C ILE A 171 10.45 16.18 8.62
N LEU A 172 11.60 15.84 9.20
CA LEU A 172 12.01 16.32 10.52
C LEU A 172 12.32 17.83 10.55
N GLN A 173 12.61 18.46 9.40
CA GLN A 173 12.67 19.92 9.30
C GLN A 173 11.32 20.60 9.53
N HIS A 174 10.21 19.91 9.22
CA HIS A 174 8.85 20.44 9.37
C HIS A 174 8.12 19.89 10.59
N GLU A 175 8.46 18.68 11.02
CA GLU A 175 7.87 18.00 12.17
C GLU A 175 9.00 17.35 13.01
N PRO A 176 9.77 18.13 13.80
CA PRO A 176 10.99 17.64 14.46
C PRO A 176 10.76 16.52 15.49
N ARG A 177 9.53 16.39 15.99
CA ARG A 177 9.14 15.34 16.94
C ARG A 177 8.55 14.10 16.26
N ALA A 178 8.44 14.07 14.93
CA ALA A 178 7.85 12.94 14.23
C ALA A 178 8.60 11.63 14.51
N THR A 179 7.84 10.59 14.79
CA THR A 179 8.31 9.22 14.74
C THR A 179 8.16 8.70 13.33
N LEU A 180 9.29 8.38 12.70
CA LEU A 180 9.33 7.90 11.32
C LEU A 180 9.23 6.37 11.28
N VAL A 181 8.37 5.86 10.42
CA VAL A 181 8.18 4.42 10.20
C VAL A 181 8.38 4.11 8.72
N HIS A 182 9.41 3.34 8.40
CA HIS A 182 9.70 2.94 7.02
C HIS A 182 8.96 1.66 6.65
N VAL A 183 8.24 1.68 5.53
CA VAL A 183 7.45 0.52 5.06
C VAL A 183 8.05 -0.04 3.78
N TYR A 184 8.71 -1.17 3.91
CA TYR A 184 9.23 -1.96 2.81
C TYR A 184 8.26 -3.08 2.44
N TRP A 185 8.01 -3.24 1.15
CA TRP A 185 7.10 -4.26 0.64
C TRP A 185 7.58 -4.84 -0.69
N ASP A 186 7.00 -5.98 -1.12
CA ASP A 186 7.36 -6.58 -2.40
C ASP A 186 6.81 -5.79 -3.60
N GLY A 187 7.49 -4.70 -3.93
CA GLY A 187 7.29 -3.94 -5.17
C GLY A 187 7.90 -4.60 -6.40
N THR A 188 8.38 -5.83 -6.29
CA THR A 188 9.18 -6.62 -7.25
C THR A 188 10.52 -6.00 -7.66
N THR A 189 11.43 -6.81 -8.18
CA THR A 189 12.76 -6.41 -8.65
C THR A 189 13.09 -7.05 -10.01
N GLY A 190 13.93 -6.39 -10.82
CA GLY A 190 14.43 -6.94 -12.10
C GLY A 190 14.20 -6.06 -13.33
N TRP A 191 14.45 -6.64 -14.51
CA TRP A 191 14.53 -5.93 -15.80
C TRP A 191 13.29 -6.07 -16.70
N ARG A 192 12.41 -7.06 -16.45
CA ARG A 192 11.20 -7.33 -17.25
C ARG A 192 10.01 -6.43 -16.86
N PHE A 193 10.14 -5.14 -17.13
CA PHE A 193 9.29 -4.07 -16.61
C PHE A 193 7.77 -4.27 -16.71
N LEU A 194 7.24 -4.83 -17.81
CA LEU A 194 5.79 -5.02 -17.99
C LEU A 194 5.22 -6.18 -17.16
N HIS A 195 5.92 -7.31 -17.12
CA HIS A 195 5.46 -8.48 -16.37
C HIS A 195 5.48 -8.23 -14.86
N LEU A 196 6.52 -7.53 -14.40
CA LEU A 196 6.71 -7.16 -13.00
C LEU A 196 5.64 -6.18 -12.50
N TRP A 197 5.21 -5.27 -13.37
CA TRP A 197 4.16 -4.31 -13.03
C TRP A 197 2.83 -4.98 -12.65
N LYS A 198 2.43 -6.06 -13.36
CA LYS A 198 1.22 -6.82 -13.01
C LYS A 198 1.34 -7.49 -11.64
N GLN A 199 2.48 -8.09 -11.35
CA GLN A 199 2.74 -8.68 -10.04
C GLN A 199 2.72 -7.64 -8.92
N ALA A 200 3.30 -6.46 -9.14
CA ALA A 200 3.29 -5.40 -8.15
C ALA A 200 1.86 -4.87 -7.88
N GLN A 201 1.01 -4.78 -8.91
CA GLN A 201 -0.40 -4.43 -8.74
C GLN A 201 -1.16 -5.44 -7.89
N TYR A 202 -0.88 -6.73 -8.08
CA TYR A 202 -1.43 -7.79 -7.25
C TYR A 202 -0.93 -7.69 -5.81
N ASN A 203 0.38 -7.56 -5.61
CA ASN A 203 0.99 -7.49 -4.28
C ASN A 203 0.46 -6.31 -3.47
N MET A 204 0.44 -5.11 -4.07
CA MET A 204 0.06 -3.87 -3.38
C MET A 204 -1.40 -3.90 -2.89
N ALA A 205 -2.27 -4.65 -3.54
CA ALA A 205 -3.65 -4.86 -3.11
C ALA A 205 -3.69 -5.58 -1.73
N PHE A 206 -3.00 -6.71 -1.60
CA PHE A 206 -2.91 -7.47 -0.34
C PHE A 206 -2.19 -6.71 0.77
N ILE A 207 -1.08 -6.06 0.42
CA ILE A 207 -0.33 -5.26 1.39
C ILE A 207 -1.17 -4.09 1.90
N GLY A 208 -2.00 -3.46 1.06
CA GLY A 208 -2.95 -2.44 1.50
C GLY A 208 -3.92 -2.96 2.55
N LEU A 209 -4.47 -4.17 2.39
CA LEU A 209 -5.35 -4.79 3.38
C LEU A 209 -4.63 -5.12 4.69
N GLU A 210 -3.40 -5.62 4.64
CA GLU A 210 -2.63 -5.91 5.86
C GLU A 210 -2.13 -4.63 6.55
N PHE A 211 -1.87 -3.58 5.78
CA PHE A 211 -1.60 -2.25 6.31
C PHE A 211 -2.84 -1.64 6.98
N ARG A 212 -4.05 -1.86 6.44
CA ARG A 212 -5.33 -1.52 7.12
C ARG A 212 -5.40 -2.17 8.49
N ARG A 213 -5.11 -3.48 8.58
CA ARG A 213 -5.12 -4.20 9.86
C ARG A 213 -4.13 -3.59 10.85
N LEU A 214 -2.94 -3.19 10.41
CA LEU A 214 -2.00 -2.46 11.28
C LEU A 214 -2.57 -1.11 11.73
N LEU A 215 -3.13 -0.32 10.81
CA LEU A 215 -3.79 0.95 11.17
C LEU A 215 -4.88 0.71 12.21
N ASN A 216 -5.67 -0.36 12.08
CA ASN A 216 -6.73 -0.75 13.01
C ASN A 216 -6.25 -1.13 14.42
N GLU A 217 -4.96 -1.46 14.60
CA GLU A 217 -4.33 -1.74 15.90
C GLU A 217 -3.78 -0.47 16.57
N LEU A 218 -3.51 0.59 15.80
CA LEU A 218 -3.07 1.88 16.36
C LEU A 218 -4.24 2.60 17.06
N PRO A 219 -3.98 3.51 18.01
CA PRO A 219 -5.02 4.38 18.58
C PRO A 219 -5.78 5.18 17.52
N ALA A 220 -7.05 5.49 17.78
CA ALA A 220 -7.94 6.17 16.82
C ALA A 220 -7.67 7.68 16.68
N ASP A 221 -7.07 8.27 17.71
CA ASP A 221 -6.69 9.68 17.86
C ASP A 221 -5.19 9.92 17.64
N MET A 222 -4.41 8.86 17.40
CA MET A 222 -3.00 8.97 17.05
C MET A 222 -2.83 9.84 15.78
N PRO A 223 -1.97 10.87 15.80
CA PRO A 223 -1.73 11.71 14.62
C PRO A 223 -0.91 10.96 13.57
N ILE A 224 -1.59 10.37 12.59
CA ILE A 224 -0.99 9.54 11.55
C ILE A 224 -0.81 10.37 10.28
N ARG A 225 0.42 10.41 9.76
CA ARG A 225 0.76 10.99 8.46
C ARG A 225 1.32 9.87 7.60
N ILE A 226 0.86 9.76 6.35
CA ILE A 226 1.37 8.77 5.42
C ILE A 226 1.87 9.50 4.18
N ILE A 227 3.14 9.33 3.84
CA ILE A 227 3.73 9.79 2.58
C ILE A 227 4.15 8.59 1.75
N THR A 228 3.73 8.58 0.49
CA THR A 228 4.05 7.50 -0.42
C THR A 228 4.54 7.99 -1.78
N HIS A 229 5.26 7.13 -2.48
CA HIS A 229 5.64 7.33 -3.88
C HIS A 229 4.93 6.34 -4.80
N SER A 230 4.56 6.77 -6.00
CA SER A 230 4.14 5.89 -7.10
C SER A 230 3.00 4.94 -6.69
N THR A 231 3.18 3.62 -6.83
CA THR A 231 2.17 2.60 -6.51
C THR A 231 1.86 2.41 -5.04
N GLY A 232 2.60 3.04 -4.12
CA GLY A 232 2.14 3.04 -2.75
C GLY A 232 0.87 3.89 -2.56
N ALA A 233 0.50 4.73 -3.54
CA ALA A 233 -0.76 5.48 -3.52
C ALA A 233 -2.01 4.57 -3.52
N PRO A 234 -2.21 3.64 -4.49
CA PRO A 234 -3.33 2.69 -4.45
C PRO A 234 -3.23 1.72 -3.27
N LEU A 235 -2.02 1.39 -2.78
CA LEU A 235 -1.83 0.59 -1.55
C LEU A 235 -2.46 1.29 -0.34
N VAL A 236 -2.12 2.57 -0.12
CA VAL A 236 -2.64 3.35 1.01
C VAL A 236 -4.13 3.64 0.83
N ALA A 237 -4.58 3.91 -0.39
CA ALA A 237 -6.02 4.02 -0.67
C ALA A 237 -6.76 2.73 -0.29
N ASN A 238 -6.19 1.56 -0.58
CA ASN A 238 -6.80 0.30 -0.17
C ASN A 238 -6.70 0.06 1.35
N ALA A 239 -5.72 0.65 2.02
CA ALA A 239 -5.64 0.60 3.47
C ALA A 239 -6.74 1.45 4.13
N MET A 240 -7.03 2.63 3.57
CA MET A 240 -8.03 3.56 4.11
C MET A 240 -9.47 3.19 3.77
N GLY A 241 -9.73 2.48 2.68
CA GLY A 241 -11.09 2.13 2.26
C GLY A 241 -11.15 1.15 1.09
N ASP A 242 -12.33 0.91 0.53
CA ASP A 242 -12.47 0.08 -0.66
C ASP A 242 -11.87 0.77 -1.91
N ALA A 243 -10.63 0.42 -2.23
CA ALA A 243 -9.97 0.84 -3.46
C ALA A 243 -9.91 -0.29 -4.51
N SER A 244 -10.80 -1.29 -4.43
CA SER A 244 -10.76 -2.46 -5.33
C SER A 244 -10.88 -2.10 -6.82
N ASP A 245 -11.56 -1.00 -7.16
CA ASP A 245 -11.65 -0.49 -8.54
C ASP A 245 -10.33 0.11 -9.06
N ALA A 246 -9.35 0.39 -8.19
CA ALA A 246 -8.00 0.77 -8.60
C ALA A 246 -7.27 -0.36 -9.32
N PHE A 247 -7.60 -1.61 -9.00
CA PHE A 247 -6.91 -2.79 -9.51
C PHE A 247 -7.61 -3.34 -10.75
N ARG A 248 -7.66 -2.52 -11.80
CA ARG A 248 -8.26 -2.87 -13.10
C ARG A 248 -7.27 -2.63 -14.24
N GLU A 249 -7.13 -3.61 -15.12
CA GLU A 249 -6.36 -3.55 -16.36
C GLU A 249 -7.33 -3.52 -17.57
N ASN A 250 -7.25 -2.47 -18.40
CA ASN A 250 -8.12 -2.30 -19.57
C ASN A 250 -9.62 -2.43 -19.25
N GLY A 251 -10.05 -1.90 -18.11
CA GLY A 251 -11.43 -1.99 -17.62
C GLY A 251 -11.82 -3.34 -16.99
N GLN A 252 -10.98 -4.36 -17.12
CA GLN A 252 -11.15 -5.67 -16.46
C GLN A 252 -10.46 -5.68 -15.10
N PRO A 253 -11.03 -6.30 -14.05
CA PRO A 253 -10.31 -6.47 -12.80
C PRO A 253 -8.98 -7.20 -13.00
N VAL A 254 -7.93 -6.76 -12.32
CA VAL A 254 -6.77 -7.62 -12.05
C VAL A 254 -7.34 -8.87 -11.40
N LEU A 255 -6.94 -10.05 -11.86
CA LEU A 255 -7.41 -11.32 -11.31
C LEU A 255 -6.85 -11.47 -9.88
N LEU A 256 -7.58 -10.92 -8.92
CA LEU A 256 -7.42 -11.10 -7.50
C LEU A 256 -8.35 -12.22 -7.04
N GLU A 257 -7.97 -12.91 -5.97
CA GLU A 257 -8.82 -13.94 -5.38
C GLU A 257 -10.17 -13.37 -4.94
N PRO A 258 -11.30 -14.09 -5.08
CA PRO A 258 -12.62 -13.60 -4.66
C PRO A 258 -12.65 -13.07 -3.22
N GLU A 259 -11.92 -13.74 -2.31
CA GLU A 259 -11.76 -13.33 -0.92
C GLU A 259 -11.17 -11.93 -0.75
N TYR A 260 -10.34 -11.47 -1.69
CA TYR A 260 -9.79 -10.12 -1.67
C TYR A 260 -10.91 -9.08 -1.72
N TYR A 261 -11.90 -9.23 -2.61
CA TYR A 261 -12.96 -8.25 -2.77
C TYR A 261 -13.87 -8.19 -1.54
N VAL A 262 -14.09 -9.32 -0.89
CA VAL A 262 -14.82 -9.40 0.38
C VAL A 262 -14.07 -8.63 1.47
N ARG A 263 -12.76 -8.87 1.61
CA ARG A 263 -11.91 -8.16 2.60
C ARG A 263 -11.79 -6.67 2.29
N ALA A 264 -11.67 -6.29 1.01
CA ALA A 264 -11.60 -4.89 0.59
C ALA A 264 -12.85 -4.11 0.98
N ALA A 265 -14.03 -4.72 0.83
CA ALA A 265 -15.31 -4.17 1.24
C ALA A 265 -15.55 -4.11 2.76
N GLY A 266 -14.58 -4.54 3.58
CA GLY A 266 -14.63 -4.49 5.04
C GLY A 266 -14.81 -5.83 5.74
N GLY A 267 -14.78 -6.94 4.99
CA GLY A 267 -14.97 -8.30 5.50
C GLY A 267 -16.41 -8.80 5.41
N ASP A 268 -16.60 -10.10 5.63
CA ASP A 268 -17.94 -10.71 5.74
C ASP A 268 -18.16 -11.20 7.17
N HIS A 269 -18.76 -10.36 7.99
CA HIS A 269 -19.11 -10.70 9.37
C HIS A 269 -20.09 -11.87 9.47
N ALA A 270 -20.91 -12.11 8.45
CA ALA A 270 -21.84 -13.24 8.41
C ALA A 270 -21.11 -14.57 8.12
N ALA A 271 -19.94 -14.52 7.49
CA ALA A 271 -19.07 -15.68 7.26
C ALA A 271 -18.06 -15.94 8.39
N GLY A 272 -18.15 -15.21 9.51
CA GLY A 272 -17.27 -15.39 10.67
C GLY A 272 -15.91 -14.68 10.58
N ASP A 273 -15.78 -13.66 9.73
CA ASP A 273 -14.63 -12.75 9.77
C ASP A 273 -14.56 -12.06 11.15
N ASP A 274 -13.38 -11.99 11.74
CA ASP A 274 -13.12 -11.35 13.04
C ASP A 274 -13.27 -9.82 12.98
N GLY A 275 -13.60 -9.28 11.80
CA GLY A 275 -13.76 -7.85 11.55
C GLY A 275 -12.41 -7.12 11.47
N SER A 276 -11.29 -7.84 11.37
CA SER A 276 -9.98 -7.21 11.32
C SER A 276 -9.76 -6.41 10.03
N TYR A 277 -10.47 -6.76 8.95
CA TYR A 277 -10.48 -6.01 7.68
C TYR A 277 -11.49 -4.86 7.62
N THR A 278 -12.36 -4.74 8.62
CA THR A 278 -13.29 -3.61 8.73
C THR A 278 -12.49 -2.33 8.90
N VAL A 279 -12.93 -1.26 8.24
CA VAL A 279 -12.27 0.02 8.33
C VAL A 279 -12.61 0.69 9.67
N LYS A 280 -11.60 0.95 10.51
CA LYS A 280 -11.79 1.71 11.76
C LYS A 280 -11.44 3.17 11.54
N ARG A 281 -12.28 4.08 12.02
CA ARG A 281 -12.08 5.53 11.89
C ARG A 281 -10.75 5.98 12.50
N LYS A 282 -10.08 6.90 11.80
CA LYS A 282 -8.87 7.60 12.26
C LYS A 282 -9.10 9.10 12.20
N SER A 283 -9.24 9.71 13.37
CA SER A 283 -9.65 11.12 13.48
C SER A 283 -8.57 12.12 13.03
N ARG A 284 -7.30 11.70 13.01
CA ARG A 284 -6.15 12.54 12.70
C ARG A 284 -5.23 11.89 11.68
N LEU A 285 -5.82 11.38 10.60
CA LEU A 285 -5.06 10.78 9.49
C LEU A 285 -4.89 11.76 8.35
N ARG A 286 -3.64 11.93 7.90
CA ARG A 286 -3.28 12.72 6.70
C ARG A 286 -2.53 11.85 5.72
N PHE A 287 -2.84 11.99 4.44
CA PHE A 287 -2.26 11.19 3.37
C PHE A 287 -1.66 12.08 2.29
N ALA A 288 -0.45 11.75 1.83
CA ALA A 288 0.18 12.36 0.68
C ALA A 288 0.75 11.32 -0.29
N ALA A 289 0.58 11.57 -1.59
CA ALA A 289 1.22 10.78 -2.63
C ALA A 289 2.04 11.64 -3.59
N VAL A 290 3.28 11.20 -3.82
CA VAL A 290 4.19 11.75 -4.82
C VAL A 290 4.12 10.91 -6.07
N ALA A 291 3.79 11.55 -7.20
CA ALA A 291 3.65 10.89 -8.50
C ALA A 291 2.73 9.64 -8.43
N PRO A 292 1.48 9.75 -7.95
CA PRO A 292 0.62 8.60 -7.70
C PRO A 292 0.38 7.76 -8.97
N ALA A 293 0.95 6.56 -9.01
CA ALA A 293 0.76 5.61 -10.09
C ALA A 293 -0.54 4.84 -9.87
N ALA A 294 -1.65 5.58 -9.91
CA ALA A 294 -2.99 5.16 -9.56
C ALA A 294 -3.98 5.46 -10.71
N THR A 295 -5.09 4.74 -10.73
CA THR A 295 -6.18 4.99 -11.70
C THR A 295 -7.08 6.13 -11.19
N LEU A 296 -7.86 6.75 -12.07
CA LEU A 296 -8.89 7.71 -11.65
C LEU A 296 -10.10 7.04 -10.97
N ASP A 297 -10.15 5.71 -10.90
CA ASP A 297 -11.19 4.97 -10.15
C ASP A 297 -10.76 4.63 -8.71
N THR A 298 -9.54 5.00 -8.30
CA THR A 298 -8.96 4.59 -7.00
C THR A 298 -9.83 4.91 -5.79
N PHE A 299 -10.53 6.04 -5.83
CA PHE A 299 -11.40 6.50 -4.74
C PHE A 299 -12.90 6.42 -5.10
N LYS A 300 -13.26 5.68 -6.16
CA LYS A 300 -14.62 5.67 -6.70
C LYS A 300 -15.63 4.95 -5.79
N ARG A 301 -15.18 3.96 -5.05
CA ARG A 301 -16.02 3.20 -4.10
C ARG A 301 -15.98 3.74 -2.69
N TYR A 302 -15.30 4.86 -2.47
CA TYR A 302 -15.23 5.44 -1.15
C TYR A 302 -16.61 5.88 -0.70
N ASP A 303 -17.04 5.34 0.42
CA ASP A 303 -18.23 5.70 1.14
C ASP A 303 -17.82 6.38 2.45
N VAL A 304 -18.17 7.66 2.57
CA VAL A 304 -17.89 8.52 3.73
C VAL A 304 -18.40 7.88 5.05
N ALA A 305 -19.43 7.02 5.00
CA ALA A 305 -19.95 6.34 6.18
C ALA A 305 -19.10 5.13 6.62
N ARG A 306 -18.41 4.46 5.68
CA ARG A 306 -17.75 3.16 5.88
C ARG A 306 -16.23 3.22 5.83
N ASP A 307 -15.63 4.19 5.14
CA ASP A 307 -14.19 4.26 4.94
C ASP A 307 -13.50 5.25 5.89
N ILE A 308 -12.16 5.18 5.99
CA ILE A 308 -11.36 6.21 6.65
C ILE A 308 -11.38 7.42 5.73
N VAL A 309 -12.05 8.45 6.21
CA VAL A 309 -11.95 9.78 5.64
C VAL A 309 -10.73 10.46 6.27
N PRO A 310 -9.67 10.76 5.50
CA PRO A 310 -8.54 11.50 6.03
C PRO A 310 -8.97 12.94 6.33
N GLU A 311 -8.37 13.54 7.35
CA GLU A 311 -8.43 14.97 7.61
C GLU A 311 -7.91 15.75 6.39
N ARG A 312 -6.87 15.21 5.74
CA ARG A 312 -6.21 15.84 4.60
C ARG A 312 -5.68 14.84 3.59
N ILE A 313 -5.86 15.14 2.31
CA ILE A 313 -5.29 14.40 1.18
C ILE A 313 -4.46 15.33 0.31
N THR A 314 -3.23 14.91 0.02
CA THR A 314 -2.22 15.73 -0.66
C THR A 314 -1.66 14.99 -1.87
N MET A 315 -1.62 15.64 -3.04
CA MET A 315 -1.17 15.02 -4.28
C MET A 315 -0.13 15.87 -4.99
N ALA A 316 1.05 15.31 -5.25
CA ALA A 316 2.07 15.91 -6.11
C ALA A 316 1.97 15.31 -7.52
N LEU A 317 1.44 16.09 -8.46
CA LEU A 317 1.09 15.65 -9.81
C LEU A 317 2.02 16.31 -10.83
N ASN A 318 2.37 15.59 -11.90
CA ASN A 318 3.16 16.13 -12.99
C ASN A 318 2.79 15.45 -14.31
N PRO A 319 2.11 16.15 -15.24
CA PRO A 319 1.79 15.64 -16.58
C PRO A 319 2.98 15.13 -17.40
N ARG A 320 4.21 15.53 -17.04
CA ARG A 320 5.44 15.16 -17.73
C ARG A 320 6.26 14.09 -17.00
N ASP A 321 5.71 13.45 -15.97
CA ASP A 321 6.38 12.33 -15.32
C ASP A 321 6.58 11.18 -16.31
N SER A 322 7.82 10.75 -16.48
CA SER A 322 8.22 9.77 -17.50
C SER A 322 7.59 8.39 -17.29
N ALA A 323 7.38 7.98 -16.02
CA ALA A 323 6.91 6.64 -15.71
C ALA A 323 5.38 6.57 -15.77
N THR A 324 4.68 7.50 -15.10
CA THR A 324 3.21 7.51 -15.09
C THR A 324 2.62 8.03 -16.40
N GLY A 325 3.34 8.89 -17.11
CA GLY A 325 2.99 9.34 -18.46
C GLY A 325 3.38 8.35 -19.55
N LYS A 326 4.18 7.31 -19.21
CA LYS A 326 4.70 6.29 -20.13
C LYS A 326 5.29 6.89 -21.40
N TYR A 327 6.09 7.94 -21.24
CA TYR A 327 6.68 8.68 -22.35
C TYR A 327 5.67 9.11 -23.45
N PHE A 328 4.44 9.54 -23.07
CA PHE A 328 3.32 9.98 -23.93
C PHE A 328 2.59 8.84 -24.65
N LEU A 329 2.93 7.56 -24.40
CA LEU A 329 2.29 6.44 -25.11
C LEU A 329 0.80 6.28 -24.75
N ASN A 330 0.46 6.50 -23.48
CA ASN A 330 -0.89 6.61 -22.87
C ASN A 330 -0.78 6.10 -21.41
N CYS A 331 -1.24 6.89 -20.43
CA CYS A 331 -1.18 6.53 -19.01
C CYS A 331 -2.00 5.27 -18.64
N GLU A 332 -2.90 4.80 -19.50
CA GLU A 332 -3.73 3.60 -19.34
C GLU A 332 -3.03 2.31 -19.81
N LEU A 333 -2.00 2.43 -20.65
CA LEU A 333 -1.42 1.31 -21.40
C LEU A 333 -0.54 0.41 -20.51
N TYR A 334 -0.90 -0.86 -20.32
CA TYR A 334 -0.31 -1.77 -19.31
C TYR A 334 -0.71 -1.46 -17.86
N GLY A 335 -1.93 -0.98 -17.62
CA GLY A 335 -2.45 -0.66 -16.28
C GLY A 335 -2.44 0.85 -16.02
N SER A 336 -3.51 1.38 -15.43
CA SER A 336 -3.72 2.83 -15.38
C SER A 336 -2.91 3.50 -14.26
N SER A 337 -2.13 4.50 -14.65
CA SER A 337 -1.34 5.37 -13.75
C SER A 337 -1.71 6.84 -13.93
N CYS A 338 -2.92 7.08 -14.44
CA CYS A 338 -3.35 8.36 -14.97
C CYS A 338 -3.50 9.46 -13.91
N MET A 339 -3.65 9.12 -12.63
CA MET A 339 -3.82 10.11 -11.56
C MET A 339 -2.66 11.13 -11.55
N ALA A 340 -1.41 10.67 -11.64
CA ALA A 340 -0.23 11.54 -11.64
C ALA A 340 -0.15 12.52 -12.82
N VAL A 341 -0.74 12.17 -13.98
CA VAL A 341 -0.57 12.93 -15.24
C VAL A 341 -1.83 13.64 -15.73
N ARG A 342 -2.96 13.41 -15.07
CA ARG A 342 -4.25 14.07 -15.34
C ARG A 342 -4.66 14.95 -14.14
N PRO A 343 -3.96 16.08 -13.90
CA PRO A 343 -4.14 16.86 -12.67
C PRO A 343 -5.53 17.48 -12.53
N VAL A 344 -6.16 17.91 -13.63
CA VAL A 344 -7.52 18.46 -13.61
C VAL A 344 -8.54 17.39 -13.22
N GLN A 345 -8.49 16.22 -13.86
CA GLN A 345 -9.38 15.10 -13.55
C GLN A 345 -9.17 14.60 -12.12
N THR A 346 -7.91 14.50 -11.68
CA THR A 346 -7.57 14.08 -10.30
C THR A 346 -8.10 15.08 -9.27
N CYS A 347 -7.94 16.38 -9.51
CA CYS A 347 -8.49 17.41 -8.63
C CYS A 347 -10.01 17.26 -8.47
N LYS A 348 -10.72 17.18 -9.60
CA LYS A 348 -12.19 17.05 -9.61
C LYS A 348 -12.66 15.78 -8.93
N LEU A 349 -11.96 14.65 -9.16
CA LEU A 349 -12.23 13.39 -8.47
C LEU A 349 -12.12 13.56 -6.96
N LEU A 350 -10.97 14.03 -6.46
CA LEU A 350 -10.72 14.11 -5.01
C LEU A 350 -11.66 15.10 -4.32
N VAL A 351 -11.83 16.30 -4.88
CA VAL A 351 -12.77 17.29 -4.33
C VAL A 351 -14.19 16.74 -4.36
N GLY A 352 -14.60 16.06 -5.44
CA GLY A 352 -15.93 15.44 -5.55
C GLY A 352 -16.15 14.33 -4.53
N THR A 353 -15.21 13.39 -4.41
CA THR A 353 -15.30 12.25 -3.48
C THR A 353 -15.37 12.72 -2.02
N PHE A 354 -14.57 13.73 -1.65
CA PHE A 354 -14.44 14.13 -0.26
C PHE A 354 -15.23 15.38 0.15
N ALA A 355 -16.01 15.98 -0.77
CA ALA A 355 -16.80 17.19 -0.52
C ALA A 355 -17.69 17.11 0.74
N ALA A 356 -18.38 15.98 0.95
CA ALA A 356 -19.31 15.81 2.07
C ALA A 356 -18.61 15.60 3.43
N SER A 357 -17.31 15.33 3.41
CA SER A 357 -16.57 14.85 4.58
C SER A 357 -15.70 15.93 5.25
N GLY A 358 -15.53 17.07 4.58
CA GLY A 358 -14.69 18.16 5.07
C GLY A 358 -13.17 17.90 4.98
N THR A 359 -12.73 16.84 4.28
CA THR A 359 -11.31 16.62 4.01
C THR A 359 -10.70 17.81 3.29
N ASP A 360 -9.56 18.26 3.76
CA ASP A 360 -8.73 19.25 3.09
C ASP A 360 -7.97 18.62 1.90
N VAL A 361 -8.30 19.05 0.68
CA VAL A 361 -7.75 18.50 -0.57
C VAL A 361 -6.69 19.44 -1.15
N GLY A 362 -5.43 19.03 -1.08
CA GLY A 362 -4.30 19.75 -1.64
C GLY A 362 -3.73 19.08 -2.89
N VAL A 363 -3.93 19.68 -4.05
CA VAL A 363 -3.34 19.24 -5.32
C VAL A 363 -2.25 20.22 -5.75
N PHE A 364 -1.05 19.70 -6.00
CA PHE A 364 0.13 20.47 -6.36
C PHE A 364 0.58 20.07 -7.77
N ASP A 365 0.61 21.02 -8.70
CA ASP A 365 1.05 20.83 -10.07
C ASP A 365 2.55 21.12 -10.20
N PHE A 366 3.36 20.06 -10.11
CA PHE A 366 4.82 20.12 -10.17
C PHE A 366 5.33 20.49 -11.57
N SER A 367 4.48 20.52 -12.61
CA SER A 367 4.88 21.01 -13.93
C SER A 367 4.94 22.54 -14.04
N ARG A 368 4.35 23.25 -13.07
CA ARG A 368 4.32 24.73 -13.00
C ARG A 368 5.48 25.35 -12.22
N SER A 369 6.49 24.55 -11.85
CA SER A 369 7.66 25.03 -11.11
C SER A 369 8.40 26.13 -11.86
N LYS A 370 8.85 27.16 -11.10
CA LYS A 370 9.75 28.20 -11.63
C LYS A 370 11.17 27.68 -11.78
N GLU A 371 11.53 26.66 -11.02
CA GLU A 371 12.82 25.99 -11.09
C GLU A 371 12.77 24.83 -12.11
N ARG A 372 13.61 24.90 -13.15
CA ARG A 372 13.81 23.78 -14.07
C ARG A 372 14.74 22.76 -13.44
N THR A 373 14.22 21.59 -13.11
CA THR A 373 15.03 20.45 -12.67
C THR A 373 15.90 19.96 -13.85
N PRO A 374 17.24 19.86 -13.71
CA PRO A 374 18.08 19.31 -14.78
C PRO A 374 17.90 17.78 -14.93
N GLY A 375 17.57 17.33 -16.15
CA GLY A 375 17.55 15.91 -16.62
C GLY A 375 16.19 15.21 -16.45
N THR A 376 15.57 14.59 -17.46
CA THR A 376 16.04 13.90 -18.68
C THR A 376 15.29 14.38 -19.94
N ALA A 377 15.99 14.77 -21.00
CA ALA A 377 15.44 15.41 -22.22
C ALA A 377 14.58 16.66 -21.94
N ARG A 378 14.47 17.57 -22.91
CA ARG A 378 13.79 18.87 -22.74
C ARG A 378 12.29 18.76 -22.38
N PHE A 379 11.73 17.55 -22.31
CA PHE A 379 10.30 17.25 -22.23
C PHE A 379 9.86 16.38 -21.03
N TRP A 380 10.77 15.72 -20.31
CA TRP A 380 10.41 14.73 -19.28
C TRP A 380 10.90 15.08 -17.88
N SER A 381 10.09 14.74 -16.88
CA SER A 381 10.45 14.77 -15.46
C SER A 381 10.76 13.37 -14.95
N LYS A 382 11.83 13.24 -14.17
CA LYS A 382 12.26 11.97 -13.58
C LYS A 382 11.25 11.49 -12.52
N HIS A 383 10.82 10.24 -12.64
CA HIS A 383 9.96 9.57 -11.67
C HIS A 383 10.70 9.13 -10.40
N SER A 384 10.97 10.07 -9.50
CA SER A 384 11.58 9.78 -8.20
C SER A 384 11.27 10.88 -7.19
N VAL A 385 11.09 10.50 -5.91
CA VAL A 385 10.87 11.47 -4.82
C VAL A 385 11.94 12.56 -4.80
N MET A 386 13.20 12.19 -4.98
CA MET A 386 14.31 13.16 -4.98
C MET A 386 14.25 14.16 -6.15
N ALA A 387 13.70 13.78 -7.30
CA ALA A 387 13.48 14.73 -8.38
C ALA A 387 12.36 15.72 -8.05
N TYR A 388 11.26 15.23 -7.47
CA TYR A 388 10.17 16.08 -6.97
C TYR A 388 10.64 17.01 -5.85
N SER A 389 11.55 16.55 -4.98
CA SER A 389 12.05 17.35 -3.86
C SER A 389 12.84 18.61 -4.24
N LYS A 390 13.30 18.67 -5.49
CA LYS A 390 14.01 19.83 -6.06
C LYS A 390 13.08 20.87 -6.68
N ASN A 391 11.78 20.70 -6.52
CA ASN A 391 10.75 21.58 -7.07
C ASN A 391 10.36 22.62 -6.01
N ASP A 392 10.10 23.86 -6.42
CA ASP A 392 9.67 24.93 -5.52
C ASP A 392 8.34 24.61 -4.79
N ARG A 393 7.52 23.71 -5.37
CA ARG A 393 6.28 23.21 -4.76
C ARG A 393 6.48 22.13 -3.69
N TRP A 394 7.69 21.59 -3.55
CA TRP A 394 7.95 20.52 -2.58
C TRP A 394 7.72 20.95 -1.13
N THR A 395 8.19 22.14 -0.75
CA THR A 395 8.02 22.64 0.62
C THR A 395 6.54 22.90 0.96
N PRO A 396 5.75 23.59 0.12
CA PRO A 396 4.30 23.68 0.32
C PRO A 396 3.60 22.32 0.40
N PHE A 397 3.98 21.36 -0.46
CA PHE A 397 3.42 20.01 -0.44
C PHE A 397 3.69 19.29 0.89
N LEU A 398 4.92 19.32 1.40
CA LEU A 398 5.25 18.71 2.69
C LEU A 398 4.57 19.42 3.86
N ARG A 399 4.51 20.76 3.84
CA ARG A 399 3.82 21.53 4.89
C ARG A 399 2.34 21.22 4.95
N HIS A 400 1.68 21.04 3.80
CA HIS A 400 0.31 20.60 3.73
C HIS A 400 0.14 19.23 4.40
N LEU A 401 0.99 18.25 4.10
CA LEU A 401 0.92 16.96 4.80
C LEU A 401 1.17 17.07 6.32
N LEU A 402 2.24 17.75 6.71
CA LEU A 402 2.85 17.59 8.03
C LEU A 402 2.30 18.54 9.07
N THR A 403 1.90 19.76 8.68
CA THR A 403 1.60 20.87 9.60
C THR A 403 0.15 21.33 9.51
N ASP A 404 -0.33 22.04 10.51
CA ASP A 404 -1.68 22.63 10.51
C ASP A 404 -1.74 23.96 9.74
N THR A 405 -0.61 24.38 9.15
CA THR A 405 -0.53 25.65 8.44
C THR A 405 -1.21 25.55 7.10
N ASP A 406 -2.14 26.47 6.86
CA ASP A 406 -2.81 26.60 5.58
C ASP A 406 -1.77 26.86 4.48
N THR A 407 -1.79 26.04 3.43
CA THR A 407 -0.75 26.04 2.40
C THR A 407 -1.38 26.19 1.03
N ALA A 408 -0.92 27.22 0.30
CA ALA A 408 -1.39 27.49 -1.05
C ALA A 408 -1.10 26.30 -1.99
N SER A 409 -2.16 25.57 -2.34
CA SER A 409 -2.17 24.51 -3.34
C SER A 409 -2.68 25.05 -4.69
N ASP A 410 -2.57 24.24 -5.74
CA ASP A 410 -3.12 24.55 -7.06
C ASP A 410 -4.58 24.03 -7.22
N THR A 411 -5.20 23.50 -6.14
CA THR A 411 -6.52 22.83 -6.16
C THR A 411 -7.59 23.70 -6.83
N GLN A 412 -7.83 24.92 -6.33
CA GLN A 412 -8.90 25.78 -6.87
C GLN A 412 -8.70 26.07 -8.36
N ALA A 413 -7.45 26.40 -8.75
CA ALA A 413 -7.12 26.72 -10.13
C ALA A 413 -7.21 25.52 -11.08
N LEU A 414 -6.89 24.31 -10.60
CA LEU A 414 -7.01 23.08 -11.39
C LEU A 414 -8.46 22.63 -11.53
N CYS A 415 -9.23 22.62 -10.44
CA CYS A 415 -10.61 22.16 -10.45
C CYS A 415 -11.54 23.08 -11.26
N ALA A 416 -11.21 24.36 -11.41
CA ALA A 416 -11.94 25.31 -12.25
C ALA A 416 -11.75 25.08 -13.77
N GLN A 417 -10.72 24.34 -14.19
CA GLN A 417 -10.45 24.09 -15.61
C GLN A 417 -11.44 23.07 -16.21
N PRO A 418 -11.81 23.19 -17.50
CA PRO A 418 -12.60 22.16 -18.18
C PRO A 418 -11.82 20.83 -18.25
N THR A 419 -12.53 19.71 -18.19
CA THR A 419 -11.95 18.40 -18.50
C THR A 419 -11.94 18.22 -20.01
N ASN A 420 -10.74 18.14 -20.60
CA ASN A 420 -10.55 17.76 -21.99
C ASN A 420 -10.66 16.24 -22.17
#